data_AF-A0ABD1VZK2-F1
#
_entry.id   AF-A0ABD1VZK2-F1
#
_cell.length_a   1.000
_cell.length_b   1.000
_cell.length_c   1.000
_cell.angle_alpha   90.00
_cell.angle_beta   90.00
_cell.angle_gamma   90.00
#
_symmetry.space_group_name_H-M   'P 1'
#
loop_
_entity.id
_entity.type
_entity.pdbx_description
1 polymer ?
#
loop_
_entity_poly.entity_id
_entity_poly.type
_entity_poly.pdbx_seq_one_letter_code
_entity_poly.pdbx_strand_id
1 'polypeptide(L)'
;MRQWKNESLKSYLARFTEEMHNCKNITEVEMFTTFKEGLDVGSMFWRDVRNWKPRDYNALVDLINEEIISKEMARARDNHAQQCYNHRGHTNVKSTDGRPRH
;
A
#
# COMPACT_ATOMS: atom_id res chain seq x y z
N MET A 1 -7.31 -8.46 -17.49
CA MET A 1 -7.80 -8.66 -16.10
C MET A 1 -7.88 -7.30 -15.42
N ARG A 2 -9.01 -6.92 -14.82
CA ARG A 2 -9.16 -5.62 -14.14
C ARG A 2 -8.99 -5.72 -12.62
N GLN A 3 -8.45 -4.67 -12.02
CA GLN A 3 -8.45 -4.45 -10.59
C GLN A 3 -9.90 -4.32 -10.10
N TRP A 4 -10.27 -5.05 -9.05
CA TRP A 4 -11.61 -4.96 -8.48
C TRP A 4 -11.78 -3.69 -7.65
N LYS A 5 -13.04 -3.29 -7.46
CA LYS A 5 -13.38 -2.16 -6.60
C LYS A 5 -12.87 -2.44 -5.19
N ASN A 6 -12.07 -1.50 -4.65
CA ASN A 6 -11.42 -1.59 -3.34
C ASN A 6 -10.33 -2.68 -3.22
N GLU A 7 -9.91 -3.33 -4.32
CA GLU A 7 -8.77 -4.24 -4.30
C GLU A 7 -7.48 -3.45 -4.08
N SER A 8 -6.63 -3.92 -3.15
CA SER A 8 -5.32 -3.31 -2.94
C SER A 8 -4.39 -3.57 -4.13
N LEU A 9 -3.45 -2.66 -4.40
CA LEU A 9 -2.45 -2.87 -5.45
C LEU A 9 -1.62 -4.14 -5.23
N LYS A 10 -1.32 -4.48 -3.96
CA LYS A 10 -0.63 -5.72 -3.59
C LYS A 10 -1.41 -6.96 -3.99
N SER A 11 -2.71 -6.99 -3.68
CA SER A 11 -3.60 -8.10 -4.04
C SER A 11 -3.75 -8.22 -5.55
N TYR A 12 -3.93 -7.09 -6.23
CA TYR A 12 -4.05 -7.05 -7.69
C TYR A 12 -2.78 -7.56 -8.39
N LEU A 13 -1.60 -7.08 -7.98
CA LEU A 13 -0.31 -7.52 -8.52
C LEU A 13 -0.09 -9.01 -8.31
N ALA A 14 -0.40 -9.54 -7.12
CA ALA A 14 -0.24 -10.96 -6.82
C ALA A 14 -1.14 -11.83 -7.73
N ARG A 15 -2.43 -11.49 -7.82
CA ARG A 15 -3.40 -12.20 -8.66
C ARG A 15 -3.03 -12.12 -10.14
N PHE A 16 -2.59 -10.96 -10.60
CA PHE A 16 -2.16 -10.79 -11.98
C PHE A 16 -0.92 -11.64 -12.28
N THR A 17 0.10 -11.61 -11.42
CA THR A 17 1.33 -12.38 -11.60
C THR A 17 1.06 -13.89 -11.62
N GLU A 18 0.18 -14.37 -10.73
CA GLU A 18 -0.25 -15.77 -10.72
C GLU A 18 -0.94 -16.18 -12.02
N GLU A 19 -1.85 -15.36 -12.54
CA GLU A 19 -2.53 -15.62 -13.81
C GLU A 19 -1.56 -15.65 -15.00
N MET A 20 -0.63 -14.69 -15.04
CA MET A 20 0.35 -14.59 -16.13
C MET A 20 1.34 -15.76 -16.09
N HIS A 21 1.72 -16.24 -14.91
CA HIS A 21 2.55 -17.44 -14.77
C HIS A 21 1.89 -18.68 -15.39
N ASN A 22 0.56 -18.76 -15.35
CA ASN A 22 -0.19 -19.87 -15.95
C ASN A 22 -0.38 -19.73 -17.47
N CYS A 23 -0.08 -18.56 -18.03
CA CYS A 23 -0.18 -18.27 -19.46
C CYS A 23 1.13 -18.62 -20.19
N LYS A 24 1.16 -19.77 -20.88
CA LYS A 24 2.38 -20.29 -21.55
C LYS A 24 2.94 -19.46 -22.71
N ASN A 25 2.15 -18.54 -23.28
CA ASN A 25 2.50 -17.82 -24.52
C ASN A 25 2.24 -16.31 -24.46
N ILE A 26 2.32 -15.68 -23.28
CA ILE A 26 2.14 -14.23 -23.19
C ILE A 26 3.48 -13.51 -23.38
N THR A 27 3.49 -12.49 -24.23
CA THR A 27 4.65 -11.61 -24.38
C THR A 27 4.71 -10.58 -23.26
N GLU A 28 5.90 -10.06 -22.98
CA GLU A 28 6.07 -8.98 -22.00
C GLU A 28 5.27 -7.72 -22.37
N VAL A 29 5.13 -7.42 -23.67
CA VAL A 29 4.34 -6.29 -24.17
C VAL A 29 2.84 -6.47 -23.89
N GLU A 30 2.32 -7.67 -24.10
CA GLU A 30 0.92 -8.01 -23.77
C GLU A 30 0.69 -7.98 -22.27
N MET A 31 1.65 -8.50 -21.49
CA MET A 31 1.60 -8.47 -20.03
C MET A 31 1.56 -7.03 -19.52
N PHE A 32 2.47 -6.17 -19.99
CA PHE A 32 2.51 -4.75 -19.66
C PHE A 32 1.21 -4.03 -20.02
N THR A 33 0.74 -4.21 -21.26
CA THR A 33 -0.47 -3.54 -21.75
C THR A 33 -1.69 -3.97 -20.95
N THR A 34 -1.86 -5.28 -20.74
CA THR A 34 -2.97 -5.84 -19.98
C THR A 34 -2.95 -5.40 -18.52
N PHE A 35 -1.77 -5.33 -17.91
CA PHE A 35 -1.61 -4.90 -16.53
C PHE A 35 -1.96 -3.42 -16.37
N LYS A 36 -1.40 -2.57 -17.24
CA LYS A 36 -1.62 -1.13 -17.25
C LYS A 36 -3.10 -0.79 -17.47
N GLU A 37 -3.75 -1.40 -18.45
CA GLU A 37 -5.18 -1.19 -18.72
C GLU A 37 -6.11 -1.75 -17.64
N GLY A 38 -5.62 -2.70 -16.86
CA GLY A 38 -6.36 -3.32 -15.77
C GLY A 38 -6.39 -2.51 -14.48
N LEU A 39 -5.51 -1.52 -14.31
CA LEU A 39 -5.44 -0.68 -13.11
C LEU A 39 -6.71 0.16 -12.92
N ASP A 40 -7.05 0.43 -11.66
CA ASP A 40 -8.13 1.36 -11.31
C ASP A 40 -7.80 2.79 -11.75
N VAL A 41 -8.47 3.26 -12.80
CA VAL A 41 -8.30 4.58 -13.39
C VAL A 41 -8.69 5.74 -12.47
N GLY A 42 -9.47 5.47 -11.43
CA GLY A 42 -9.86 6.46 -10.41
C GLY A 42 -8.81 6.64 -9.31
N SER A 43 -7.82 5.74 -9.22
CA SER A 43 -6.83 5.75 -8.15
C SER A 43 -5.80 6.87 -8.34
N MET A 44 -5.26 7.40 -7.23
CA MET A 44 -4.11 8.31 -7.28
C MET A 44 -2.90 7.65 -7.96
N PHE A 45 -2.70 6.35 -7.72
CA PHE A 45 -1.64 5.58 -8.36
C PHE A 45 -1.73 5.60 -9.89
N TRP A 46 -2.93 5.51 -10.48
CA TRP A 46 -3.10 5.64 -11.93
C TRP A 46 -2.65 7.01 -12.46
N ARG A 47 -2.84 8.08 -11.67
CA ARG A 47 -2.31 9.40 -12.03
C ARG A 47 -0.79 9.38 -12.09
N ASP A 48 -0.13 8.70 -11.16
CA ASP A 48 1.34 8.60 -11.13
C ASP A 48 1.86 7.78 -12.30
N VAL A 49 1.20 6.67 -12.65
CA VAL A 49 1.51 5.89 -13.87
C VAL A 49 1.38 6.75 -15.13
N ARG A 50 0.37 7.61 -15.22
CA ARG A 50 0.22 8.55 -16.35
C ARG A 50 1.32 9.61 -16.41
N ASN A 51 1.79 10.06 -15.25
CA ASN A 51 2.85 11.07 -15.16
C ASN A 51 4.22 10.49 -15.50
N TRP A 52 4.56 9.33 -14.93
CA TRP A 52 5.86 8.68 -15.10
C TRP A 52 5.99 7.93 -16.43
N LYS A 53 4.87 7.49 -17.01
CA LYS A 53 4.82 6.80 -18.32
C LYS A 53 5.81 5.63 -18.40
N PRO A 54 5.68 4.60 -17.53
CA PRO A 54 6.51 3.40 -17.62
C PRO A 54 6.39 2.78 -19.02
N ARG A 55 7.48 2.19 -19.50
CA ARG A 55 7.61 1.66 -20.87
C ARG A 55 7.51 0.15 -20.96
N ASP A 56 7.65 -0.54 -19.83
CA ASP A 56 7.66 -1.99 -19.74
C ASP A 56 7.02 -2.45 -18.42
N TYR A 57 6.86 -3.76 -18.29
CA TYR A 57 6.21 -4.39 -17.15
C TYR A 57 6.99 -4.17 -15.85
N ASN A 58 8.31 -4.31 -15.88
CA ASN A 58 9.15 -4.19 -14.70
C ASN A 58 9.10 -2.77 -14.11
N ALA A 59 9.19 -1.73 -14.95
CA ALA A 59 9.06 -0.34 -14.52
C ALA A 59 7.69 -0.06 -13.89
N LEU A 60 6.62 -0.71 -14.38
CA LEU A 60 5.30 -0.58 -13.77
C LEU A 60 5.20 -1.33 -12.43
N VAL A 61 5.84 -2.48 -12.30
CA VAL A 61 5.95 -3.24 -11.04
C VAL A 61 6.74 -2.47 -9.99
N ASP A 62 7.84 -1.81 -10.38
CA ASP A 62 8.65 -0.99 -9.47
C ASP A 62 7.83 0.15 -8.87
N LEU A 63 7.07 0.87 -9.69
CA LEU A 63 6.16 1.91 -9.21
C LEU A 63 5.10 1.37 -8.23
N ILE A 64 4.56 0.17 -8.49
CA ILE A 64 3.62 -0.47 -7.57
C ILE A 64 4.30 -0.81 -6.24
N ASN A 65 5.52 -1.36 -6.28
CA ASN A 65 6.25 -1.74 -5.09
C ASN A 65 6.60 -0.51 -4.24
N GLU A 66 7.04 0.59 -4.86
CA GLU A 66 7.25 1.87 -4.17
C GLU A 66 5.98 2.37 -3.49
N GLU A 67 4.84 2.34 -4.17
CA GLU A 67 3.56 2.75 -3.62
C GLU A 67 3.10 1.83 -2.46
N ILE A 68 3.29 0.52 -2.58
CA ILE A 68 3.00 -0.45 -1.52
C ILE A 68 3.86 -0.15 -0.30
N ILE A 69 5.18 -0.03 -0.48
CA ILE A 69 6.13 0.23 0.62
C ILE A 69 5.81 1.58 1.28
N SER A 70 5.56 2.62 0.49
CA SER A 70 5.18 3.95 1.00
C SER A 70 3.94 3.89 1.89
N LYS A 71 2.89 3.20 1.44
CA LYS A 71 1.65 3.02 2.21
C LYS A 71 1.85 2.20 3.49
N GLU A 72 2.63 1.13 3.42
CA GLU A 72 2.93 0.31 4.60
C GLU A 72 3.77 1.08 5.63
N MET A 73 4.74 1.88 5.17
CA MET A 73 5.55 2.73 6.04
C MET A 73 4.74 3.85 6.70
N ALA A 74 3.79 4.45 5.97
CA ALA A 74 2.85 5.42 6.53
C ALA A 74 2.00 4.78 7.64
N ARG A 75 1.39 3.61 7.37
CA ARG A 75 0.62 2.85 8.37
C ARG A 75 1.45 2.49 9.60
N ALA A 76 2.70 2.06 9.41
CA ALA A 76 3.60 1.74 10.51
C ALA A 76 3.89 2.96 11.40
N ARG A 77 4.11 4.13 10.79
CA ARG A 77 4.30 5.40 11.53
C ARG A 77 3.06 5.79 12.32
N ASP A 78 1.87 5.69 11.72
CA ASP A 78 0.61 6.03 12.38
C ASP A 78 0.35 5.09 13.57
N ASN A 79 0.58 3.79 13.40
CA ASN A 79 0.48 2.80 14.47
C ASN A 79 1.46 3.09 15.61
N HIS A 80 2.70 3.43 15.29
CA HIS A 80 3.71 3.80 16.29
C HIS A 80 3.30 5.08 17.05
N ALA A 81 2.80 6.10 16.34
CA ALA A 81 2.31 7.32 16.95
C ALA A 81 1.12 7.05 17.90
N GLN A 82 0.18 6.19 17.51
CA GLN A 82 -0.93 5.76 18.36
C GLN A 82 -0.46 5.01 19.61
N GLN A 83 0.52 4.11 19.47
CA GLN A 83 1.13 3.42 20.61
C GLN A 83 1.84 4.39 21.57
N CYS A 84 2.58 5.37 21.05
CA CYS A 84 3.18 6.43 21.87
C CYS A 84 2.13 7.28 22.60
N TYR A 85 1.03 7.62 21.92
CA TYR A 85 -0.08 8.36 22.53
C TYR A 85 -0.72 7.56 23.67
N ASN A 86 -1.01 6.28 23.44
CA ASN A 86 -1.60 5.38 24.44
C ASN A 86 -0.63 5.16 25.64
N HIS A 87 0.68 5.06 25.40
CA HIS A 87 1.67 4.93 26.47
C HIS A 87 1.77 6.20 27.34
N ARG A 88 1.71 7.40 26.74
CA ARG A 88 1.66 8.67 27.51
C ARG A 88 0.33 8.90 28.23
N GLY A 89 -0.78 8.38 27.70
CA GLY A 89 -2.09 8.43 28.36
C GLY A 89 -2.17 7.56 29.63
N HIS A 90 -1.38 6.49 29.72
CA HIS A 90 -1.34 5.59 30.88
C HIS A 90 -0.34 6.00 31.98
N THR A 91 0.63 6.86 31.71
CA THR A 91 1.64 7.28 32.70
C THR A 91 1.25 8.53 33.52
N ASN A 92 0.10 9.14 33.23
CA ASN A 92 -0.44 10.30 33.98
C ASN A 92 -1.48 9.93 35.05
N VAL A 93 -1.38 8.74 35.65
CA VAL A 93 -2.11 8.40 36.89
C VAL A 93 -1.14 8.29 38.07
N LYS A 94 -0.47 9.40 38.41
CA LYS A 94 -0.02 9.65 39.78
C LYS A 94 -0.91 10.74 40.35
N SER A 95 -2.08 10.35 40.87
CA SER A 95 -2.85 11.22 41.75
C SER A 95 -2.12 11.27 43.09
N THR A 96 -1.39 12.35 43.30
CA THR A 96 -0.95 12.82 44.60
C THR A 96 -2.18 13.19 45.42
N ASP A 97 -2.50 12.43 46.47
CA ASP A 97 -3.11 13.03 47.67
C ASP A 97 -3.13 12.06 48.84
N GLY A 98 -2.53 12.50 49.94
CA GLY A 98 -2.47 11.77 51.20
C GLY A 98 -1.81 12.61 52.29
N ARG A 99 -2.40 13.77 52.60
CA ARG A 99 -2.03 14.57 53.79
C ARG A 99 -2.25 13.74 55.06
N PRO A 100 -1.30 13.75 56.03
CA PRO A 100 -1.58 13.22 57.37
C PRO A 100 -2.50 14.20 58.12
N ARG A 101 -3.56 13.67 58.72
CA ARG A 101 -4.40 14.42 59.67
C ARG A 101 -3.64 14.54 61.00
N HIS A 102 -3.62 15.75 61.54
CA HIS A 102 -3.21 16.07 62.91
C HIS A 102 -4.12 15.40 63.94
#